data_AF-A0A7W1TK82-F1
#
_entry.id   AF-A0A7W1TK82-F1
#
_cell.length_a   1.000
_cell.length_b   1.000
_cell.length_c   1.000
_cell.angle_alpha   90.00
_cell.angle_beta   90.00
_cell.angle_gamma   90.00
#
_symmetry.space_group_name_H-M   'P 1'
#
loop_
_entity.id
_entity.type
_entity.pdbx_description
1 polymer ?
#
loop_
_entity_poly.entity_id
_entity_poly.type
_entity_poly.pdbx_seq_one_letter_code
_entity_poly.pdbx_strand_id
1 'polypeptide(L)' 'MLSGTASFQLGEQIVTLMAQQGIEVPPEIVHQIRNSSSDPIEFLVISQPPTQGDRVTADDKGEDVFQP' A
#
# COMPACT_ATOMS: atom_id res chain seq x y z
N MET A 1 -5.83 -9.25 -0.70
CA MET A 1 -6.44 -9.03 -2.02
C MET A 1 -7.74 -9.81 -2.08
N LEU A 2 -8.86 -9.14 -2.37
CA LEU A 2 -10.17 -9.77 -2.55
C LEU A 2 -10.40 -10.14 -4.02
N SER A 3 -10.04 -9.26 -4.96
CA SER A 3 -10.10 -9.52 -6.40
C SER A 3 -8.97 -8.81 -7.16
N GLY A 4 -8.55 -9.41 -8.28
CA GLY A 4 -7.48 -8.88 -9.14
C GLY A 4 -6.06 -9.24 -8.67
N THR A 5 -5.06 -8.54 -9.22
CA THR A 5 -3.64 -8.72 -8.91
C THR A 5 -2.95 -7.37 -8.76
N ALA A 6 -2.11 -7.21 -7.74
CA ALA A 6 -1.36 -5.98 -7.51
C ALA A 6 0.07 -6.26 -7.06
N SER A 7 0.95 -5.29 -7.25
CA SER A 7 2.31 -5.31 -6.69
C SER A 7 2.36 -4.44 -5.44
N PHE A 8 2.93 -4.97 -4.37
CA PHE A 8 3.19 -4.28 -3.11
C PHE A 8 4.69 -4.06 -2.97
N GLN A 9 5.09 -2.80 -2.84
CA GLN A 9 6.43 -2.43 -2.42
C GLN A 9 6.46 -2.32 -0.90
N LEU A 10 7.42 -2.99 -0.26
CA LEU A 10 7.68 -3.01 1.18
C LEU A 10 9.16 -2.68 1.38
N GLY A 11 9.50 -1.40 1.58
CA GLY A 11 10.88 -0.94 1.45
C GLY A 11 11.48 -1.30 0.09
N GLU A 12 12.51 -2.15 0.09
CA GLU A 12 13.19 -2.63 -1.13
C GLU A 12 12.53 -3.88 -1.75
N GLN A 13 11.63 -4.55 -1.02
CA GLN A 13 10.99 -5.77 -1.49
C GLN A 13 9.76 -5.46 -2.33
N ILE A 14 9.59 -6.19 -3.44
CA ILE A 14 8.35 -6.20 -4.21
C ILE A 14 7.68 -7.56 -4.06
N VAL A 15 6.41 -7.55 -3.67
CA VAL A 15 5.57 -8.75 -3.53
C VAL A 15 4.36 -8.62 -4.45
N THR A 16 4.13 -9.60 -5.32
CA THR A 16 2.89 -9.67 -6.09
C THR A 16 1.84 -10.42 -5.29
N LEU A 17 0.68 -9.79 -5.09
CA LEU A 17 -0.49 -10.41 -4.49
C LEU A 17 -1.56 -10.68 -5.53
N MET A 18 -1.95 -11.95 -5.65
CA MET A 18 -3.12 -12.40 -6.39
C MET A 18 -4.36 -12.44 -5.48
N ALA A 19 -5.54 -12.64 -6.08
CA ALA A 19 -6.78 -12.82 -5.35
C ALA A 19 -6.65 -13.85 -4.22
N GLN A 20 -7.28 -13.54 -3.09
CA GLN A 20 -7.25 -14.32 -1.85
C GLN A 20 -5.90 -14.41 -1.11
N GLN A 21 -4.87 -13.72 -1.58
CA GLN A 21 -3.59 -13.60 -0.86
C GLN A 21 -3.51 -12.33 -0.01
N GLY A 22 -2.69 -12.36 1.03
CA GLY A 22 -2.41 -11.21 1.90
C GLY A 22 -0.94 -11.17 2.30
N ILE A 23 -0.49 -10.00 2.74
CA ILE A 23 0.82 -9.79 3.35
C ILE A 23 0.64 -8.99 4.64
N GLU A 24 1.56 -9.20 5.58
CA GLU A 24 1.74 -8.32 6.72
C GLU A 24 2.69 -7.18 6.34
N VAL A 25 2.36 -5.96 6.78
CA VAL A 25 3.24 -4.80 6.67
C VAL A 25 3.83 -4.54 8.04
N PRO A 26 5.15 -4.72 8.24
CA PRO A 26 5.76 -4.43 9.52
C PRO A 26 5.66 -2.93 9.88
N PRO A 27 5.66 -2.58 11.19
CA PRO A 27 5.72 -1.19 11.63
C PRO A 27 6.90 -0.44 11.01
N GLU A 28 6.71 0.87 10.78
CA GLU A 28 7.74 1.80 10.28
C GLU A 28 8.28 1.48 8.87
N ILE A 29 7.72 0.47 8.19
CA ILE A 29 8.06 0.17 6.80
C ILE A 29 7.20 0.99 5.84
N VAL A 30 7.85 1.86 5.07
CA VAL A 30 7.24 2.55 3.93
C VAL A 30 6.76 1.52 2.93
N HIS A 31 5.50 1.65 2.51
CA HIS A 31 4.87 0.71 1.63
C HIS A 31 3.98 1.39 0.60
N GLN A 32 3.87 0.77 -0.58
CA GLN A 32 3.02 1.23 -1.67
C GLN A 32 2.34 0.03 -2.32
N ILE A 33 1.03 0.14 -2.59
CA ILE A 33 0.32 -0.79 -3.49
C ILE A 33 0.19 -0.15 -4.87
N ARG A 34 0.46 -0.93 -5.92
CA ARG A 34 0.27 -0.52 -7.31
C ARG A 34 -0.59 -1.54 -8.07
N ASN A 35 -1.71 -1.05 -8.60
CA ASN A 35 -2.44 -1.75 -9.65
C ASN A 35 -1.80 -1.42 -11.00
N SER A 36 -1.17 -2.41 -11.64
CA SER A 36 -0.57 -2.27 -12.98
C SER A 36 -1.48 -2.78 -14.10
N SER A 37 -2.69 -3.22 -13.77
CA SER A 37 -3.68 -3.70 -14.74
C SER A 37 -4.67 -2.59 -15.13
N SER A 38 -5.41 -2.81 -16.22
CA SER A 38 -6.52 -1.94 -16.64
C SER A 38 -7.82 -2.22 -15.88
N ASP A 39 -7.89 -3.34 -15.17
CA ASP A 39 -9.07 -3.77 -14.43
C ASP A 39 -9.03 -3.24 -12.99
N PRO A 40 -10.19 -2.94 -12.38
CA PRO A 40 -10.24 -2.58 -10.97
C PRO A 40 -9.75 -3.75 -10.10
N ILE A 41 -9.12 -3.41 -8.98
CA ILE A 41 -8.74 -4.37 -7.94
C ILE A 41 -9.53 -4.06 -6.67
N GLU A 42 -9.76 -5.09 -5.86
CA GLU A 42 -10.41 -4.95 -4.56
C GLU A 42 -9.53 -5.58 -3.48
N PHE A 43 -9.33 -4.89 -2.36
CA PHE A 43 -8.51 -5.39 -1.27
C PHE A 43 -9.02 -4.87 0.08
N LEU A 44 -8.62 -5.56 1.15
CA LEU A 44 -8.92 -5.19 2.52
C LEU A 44 -7.62 -4.75 3.21
N VAL A 45 -7.68 -3.63 3.92
CA VAL A 45 -6.62 -3.18 4.84
C VAL A 45 -7.15 -3.31 6.25
N ILE A 46 -6.38 -4.01 7.10
CA ILE A 46 -6.63 -4.12 8.52
C ILE A 46 -5.40 -3.55 9.21
N SER A 47 -5.58 -2.55 10.08
CA SER A 47 -4.50 -1.92 10.83
C SER A 47 -4.77 -1.92 12.33
N GLN A 48 -3.72 -2.17 13.10
CA GLN A 48 -3.75 -2.09 14.56
C GLN A 48 -2.42 -1.56 15.10
N PRO A 49 -2.39 -0.44 15.85
CA PRO A 49 -3.53 0.43 16.17
C PRO A 49 -4.13 1.11 14.91
N PRO A 50 -5.36 1.64 14.97
CA PRO A 50 -5.99 2.28 13.83
C PRO A 50 -5.15 3.47 13.34
N THR A 51 -4.92 3.59 12.03
CA THR A 51 -4.14 4.66 11.38
C THR A 51 -4.91 5.99 11.30
N GLN A 52 -5.75 6.28 12.28
CA GLN A 52 -6.67 7.41 12.25
C GLN A 52 -5.89 8.69 12.63
N GLY A 53 -5.58 9.51 11.62
CA GLY A 53 -4.78 10.74 11.79
C GLY A 53 -3.49 10.78 10.98
N ASP A 54 -3.04 9.64 10.45
CA ASP A 54 -1.72 9.53 9.79
C ASP A 54 -1.76 9.70 8.26
N ARG A 55 -2.94 9.99 7.68
CA ARG A 55 -3.08 10.19 6.24
C ARG A 55 -2.75 11.63 5.85
N VAL A 56 -1.66 11.82 5.13
CA VAL A 56 -1.38 13.05 4.38
C VAL A 56 -1.86 12.91 2.93
N THR A 57 -2.50 13.95 2.41
CA THR A 57 -2.87 13.97 0.97
C THR A 57 -1.62 14.33 0.19
N ALA A 58 -1.32 13.61 -0.90
CA ALA A 58 -0.12 13.86 -1.71
C ALA A 58 -0.05 15.27 -2.34
N ASP A 59 -1.17 15.99 -2.38
CA ASP A 59 -1.27 17.37 -2.86
C ASP A 59 -1.05 18.42 -1.77
N ASP A 60 -0.96 17.99 -0.50
CA ASP A 60 -0.66 18.89 0.60
C ASP A 60 0.84 19.16 0.58
N LYS A 61 1.24 20.38 0.22
CA LYS A 61 2.63 20.84 0.23
C LYS A 61 3.12 21.03 1.68
N GLY A 62 3.01 19.99 2.50
CA GLY A 62 3.83 19.81 3.68
C GLY A 62 5.16 19.26 3.22
N GLU A 63 6.26 19.95 3.54
CA GLU A 63 7.60 19.55 3.18
C GLU A 63 7.97 18.21 3.83
N ASP A 64 7.66 17.11 3.16
CA ASP A 64 8.42 15.88 3.29
C ASP A 64 8.70 15.34 1.90
N VAL A 65 9.90 15.67 1.43
CA VAL A 65 10.37 15.36 0.09
C VAL A 65 10.76 13.89 0.07
N PHE A 66 9.84 13.02 -0.36
CA PHE A 66 10.24 11.70 -0.84
C PHE A 66 10.95 11.88 -2.19
N GLN A 67 12.27 11.99 -2.15
CA GLN A 67 13.12 11.94 -3.34
C GLN A 67 13.26 10.47 -3.79
N PRO A 68 13.07 10.18 -5.09
CA PRO A 68 13.15 8.83 -5.65
C PRO A 68 14.57 8.24 -5.63
#